data_AF-A0A2M7JW04-F1
#
_entry.id   AF-A0A2M7JW04-F1
#
_cell.length_a   1.000
_cell.length_b   1.000
_cell.length_c   1.000
_cell.angle_alpha   90.00
_cell.angle_beta   90.00
_cell.angle_gamma   90.00
#
_symmetry.space_group_name_H-M   'P 1'
#
loop_
_entity.id
_entity.type
_entity.pdbx_description
1 polymer ?
#
loop_
_entity_poly.entity_id
_entity_poly.type
_entity_poly.pdbx_seq_one_letter_code
_entity_poly.pdbx_strand_id
1 'polypeptide(L)'
;MIKDDRNYHQRLQEFCDCFMETDPKKELERASKGISGDPSSDPDELALKFFGLGIFYGASEKAKKVSIQRSKDGRVLFTVEARGKYQLPPPSVQVADRIISIARAITHIDKDQGKEPVSMGLRNDRMELIFQLDRKGGAESFSILFPEL
;
A
#
# COMPACT_ATOMS: atom_id res chain seq x y z
N MET A 1 0.74 15.01 -22.19
CA MET A 1 0.30 15.73 -20.97
C MET A 1 0.81 14.92 -19.80
N ILE A 2 1.98 15.29 -19.28
CA ILE A 2 2.60 14.63 -18.13
C ILE A 2 1.72 15.05 -16.95
N LYS A 3 0.86 14.15 -16.45
CA LYS A 3 0.33 14.32 -15.10
C LYS A 3 1.59 14.35 -14.25
N ASP A 4 1.89 15.51 -13.65
CA ASP A 4 3.02 15.70 -12.76
C ASP A 4 3.22 14.43 -11.94
N ASP A 5 4.42 13.86 -11.96
CA ASP A 5 4.88 12.84 -11.03
C ASP A 5 4.96 13.48 -9.64
N ARG A 6 3.82 13.99 -9.15
CA ARG A 6 3.63 14.52 -7.80
C ARG A 6 4.16 13.43 -6.92
N ASN A 7 5.33 13.70 -6.34
CA ASN A 7 6.20 12.79 -5.65
C ASN A 7 5.38 11.73 -4.89
N TYR A 8 5.11 10.56 -5.51
CA TYR A 8 4.18 9.58 -4.94
C TYR A 8 4.63 9.13 -3.56
N HIS A 9 5.95 9.12 -3.35
CA HIS A 9 6.55 8.84 -2.06
C HIS A 9 6.19 9.89 -1.02
N GLN A 10 6.32 11.18 -1.35
CA GLN A 10 5.87 12.28 -0.47
C GLN A 10 4.35 12.22 -0.24
N ARG A 11 3.54 12.03 -1.28
CA ARG A 11 2.08 11.95 -1.13
C ARG A 11 1.66 10.75 -0.28
N LEU A 12 2.37 9.63 -0.39
CA LEU A 12 2.16 8.46 0.47
C LEU A 12 2.49 8.76 1.94
N GLN A 13 3.55 9.52 2.21
CA GLN A 13 3.88 9.98 3.57
C GLN A 13 2.78 10.88 4.14
N GLU A 14 2.29 11.84 3.37
CA GLU A 14 1.16 12.70 3.76
C GLU A 14 -0.08 11.88 4.14
N PHE A 15 -0.40 10.83 3.37
CA PHE A 15 -1.51 9.94 3.69
C PHE A 15 -1.31 9.16 4.98
N CYS A 16 -0.10 8.63 5.21
CA CYS A 16 0.21 7.98 6.48
C CYS A 16 -0.05 8.93 7.65
N ASP A 17 0.40 10.19 7.56
CA ASP A 17 0.23 11.20 8.61
C ASP A 17 -1.25 11.56 8.86
N CYS A 18 -2.05 11.71 7.80
CA CYS A 18 -3.48 12.04 7.90
C CYS A 18 -4.29 10.99 8.68
N PHE A 19 -3.91 9.71 8.60
CA PHE A 19 -4.68 8.63 9.21
C PHE A 19 -4.16 8.16 10.58
N MET A 20 -3.08 8.76 11.10
CA MET A 20 -2.47 8.31 12.35
C MET A 20 -3.39 8.36 13.58
N GLU A 21 -4.40 9.23 13.58
CA GLU A 21 -5.37 9.37 14.68
C GLU A 21 -6.71 8.70 14.39
N THR A 22 -6.75 7.88 13.34
CA THR A 22 -7.95 7.17 12.90
C THR A 22 -7.88 5.68 13.23
N ASP A 23 -9.02 5.00 13.13
CA ASP A 23 -9.07 3.54 13.16
C ASP A 23 -8.76 3.01 11.74
N PRO A 24 -7.55 2.47 11.50
CA PRO A 24 -7.14 2.08 10.16
C PRO A 24 -8.01 0.98 9.57
N LYS A 25 -8.60 0.11 10.41
CA LYS A 25 -9.47 -0.95 9.94
C LYS A 25 -10.79 -0.37 9.41
N LYS A 26 -11.40 0.57 10.14
CA LYS A 26 -12.62 1.26 9.68
C LYS A 26 -12.36 2.08 8.42
N GLU A 27 -11.21 2.73 8.31
CA GLU A 27 -10.86 3.49 7.11
C GLU A 27 -10.60 2.58 5.90
N LEU A 28 -9.99 1.40 6.09
CA LEU A 28 -9.87 0.39 5.04
C LEU A 28 -11.24 -0.13 4.58
N GLU A 29 -12.18 -0.36 5.51
CA GLU A 29 -13.55 -0.75 5.16
C GLU A 29 -14.26 0.33 4.33
N ARG A 30 -14.10 1.61 4.69
CA ARG A 30 -14.62 2.74 3.89
C ARG A 30 -13.98 2.81 2.51
N ALA A 31 -12.64 2.71 2.45
CA ALA A 31 -11.91 2.75 1.19
C ALA A 31 -12.29 1.57 0.26
N SER A 32 -12.54 0.38 0.81
CA SER A 32 -13.01 -0.79 0.05
C SER A 32 -14.37 -0.62 -0.59
N LYS A 33 -15.17 0.34 -0.09
CA LYS A 33 -16.44 0.76 -0.69
C LYS A 33 -16.26 1.89 -1.71
N GLY A 34 -15.02 2.23 -2.08
CA GLY A 34 -14.67 3.30 -3.01
C GLY A 34 -14.62 4.69 -2.38
N ILE A 35 -14.68 4.81 -1.04
CA ILE A 35 -14.71 6.11 -0.35
C ILE A 35 -13.28 6.59 -0.12
N SER A 36 -12.76 7.41 -1.04
CA SER A 36 -11.45 8.06 -0.91
C SER A 36 -11.47 9.21 0.11
N GLY A 37 -12.55 9.99 0.14
CA GLY A 37 -12.61 11.28 0.86
C GLY A 37 -12.09 12.45 0.02
N ASP A 38 -11.66 12.19 -1.21
CA ASP A 38 -11.26 13.20 -2.18
C ASP A 38 -12.42 13.51 -3.15
N PRO A 39 -12.81 14.78 -3.32
CA PRO A 39 -13.90 15.17 -4.21
C PRO A 39 -13.53 15.05 -5.70
N SER A 40 -12.24 14.97 -6.05
CA SER A 40 -11.78 14.95 -7.44
C SER A 40 -11.94 13.58 -8.13
N SER A 41 -12.30 12.54 -7.37
CA SER A 41 -12.43 11.16 -7.86
C SER A 41 -11.14 10.64 -8.51
N ASP A 42 -9.97 11.13 -8.09
CA ASP A 42 -8.69 10.68 -8.62
C ASP A 42 -8.41 9.24 -8.16
N PRO A 43 -8.25 8.26 -9.08
CA PRO A 43 -7.92 6.88 -8.72
C PRO A 43 -6.61 6.77 -7.93
N ASP A 44 -5.70 7.73 -8.09
CA ASP A 44 -4.41 7.74 -7.39
C ASP A 44 -4.60 8.01 -5.90
N GLU A 45 -5.49 8.92 -5.54
CA GLU A 45 -5.77 9.27 -4.15
C GLU A 45 -6.40 8.10 -3.39
N LEU A 46 -7.30 7.34 -4.03
CA LEU A 46 -7.85 6.12 -3.43
C LEU A 46 -6.79 5.04 -3.25
N ALA A 47 -5.92 4.85 -4.25
CA ALA A 47 -4.82 3.89 -4.18
C ALA A 47 -3.81 4.26 -3.08
N LEU A 48 -3.39 5.53 -3.03
CA LEU A 48 -2.49 6.05 -2.01
C LEU A 48 -3.09 5.97 -0.60
N LYS A 49 -4.40 6.23 -0.45
CA LYS A 49 -5.10 6.00 0.82
C LYS A 49 -4.98 4.54 1.26
N PHE A 50 -5.27 3.57 0.39
CA PHE A 50 -5.12 2.15 0.70
C PHE A 50 -3.68 1.77 1.07
N PHE A 51 -2.73 2.31 0.32
CA PHE A 51 -1.31 2.06 0.53
C PHE A 51 -0.87 2.61 1.90
N GLY A 52 -1.18 3.87 2.19
CA GLY A 52 -0.88 4.51 3.47
C GLY A 52 -1.54 3.79 4.65
N LEU A 53 -2.82 3.46 4.55
CA LEU A 53 -3.53 2.68 5.57
C LEU A 53 -2.91 1.29 5.80
N GLY A 54 -2.43 0.64 4.74
CA GLY A 54 -1.73 -0.64 4.84
C GLY A 54 -0.40 -0.52 5.59
N ILE A 55 0.39 0.51 5.30
CA ILE A 55 1.63 0.82 6.01
C ILE A 55 1.32 1.11 7.48
N PHE A 56 0.38 2.01 7.75
CA PHE A 56 0.03 2.42 9.10
C PHE A 56 -0.52 1.24 9.93
N TYR A 57 -1.43 0.44 9.38
CA TYR A 57 -1.96 -0.76 10.02
C TYR A 57 -0.84 -1.77 10.35
N GLY A 58 0.08 -2.00 9.41
CA GLY A 58 1.21 -2.90 9.63
C GLY A 58 2.13 -2.40 10.75
N ALA A 59 2.45 -1.10 10.76
CA ALA A 59 3.25 -0.49 11.81
C ALA A 59 2.56 -0.57 13.18
N SER A 60 1.26 -0.25 13.26
CA SER A 60 0.49 -0.28 14.51
C SER A 60 0.39 -1.69 15.11
N GLU A 61 0.27 -2.71 14.26
CA GLU A 61 0.20 -4.11 14.67
C GLU A 61 1.58 -4.77 14.88
N LYS A 62 2.69 -4.02 14.69
CA LYS A 62 4.05 -4.57 14.66
C LYS A 62 4.14 -5.78 13.72
N ALA A 63 3.54 -5.63 12.55
CA ALA A 63 3.50 -6.66 11.52
C ALA A 63 4.91 -6.94 11.02
N LYS A 64 5.16 -8.17 10.57
CA LYS A 64 6.33 -8.54 9.77
C LYS A 64 6.11 -8.18 8.31
N LYS A 65 4.86 -8.31 7.84
CA LYS A 65 4.52 -8.16 6.42
C LYS A 65 3.07 -7.72 6.24
N VAL A 66 2.88 -6.80 5.29
CA VAL A 66 1.57 -6.49 4.70
C VAL A 66 1.67 -6.82 3.20
N SER A 67 0.64 -7.45 2.63
CA SER A 67 0.68 -7.89 1.23
C SER A 67 -0.64 -7.75 0.51
N ILE A 68 -0.58 -7.17 -0.69
CA ILE A 68 -1.66 -7.15 -1.69
C ILE A 68 -1.28 -8.15 -2.78
N GLN A 69 -2.17 -9.08 -3.07
CA GLN A 69 -1.98 -10.09 -4.10
C GLN A 69 -3.14 -10.03 -5.09
N ARG A 70 -2.84 -9.98 -6.37
CA ARG A 70 -3.79 -10.15 -7.46
C ARG A 70 -3.48 -11.45 -8.19
N SER A 71 -4.45 -12.35 -8.24
CA SER A 71 -4.34 -13.57 -9.03
C SER A 71 -4.77 -13.34 -10.48
N LYS A 72 -4.42 -14.30 -11.34
CA LYS A 72 -4.73 -14.27 -12.78
C LYS A 72 -6.22 -14.18 -13.09
N ASP A 73 -7.08 -14.72 -12.22
CA ASP A 73 -8.55 -14.69 -12.31
C ASP A 73 -9.18 -13.39 -11.77
N GLY A 74 -8.36 -12.42 -11.33
CA GLY A 74 -8.85 -11.13 -10.85
C GLY A 74 -9.28 -11.11 -9.38
N ARG A 75 -9.00 -12.16 -8.60
CA ARG A 75 -9.19 -12.11 -7.15
C ARG A 75 -8.07 -11.29 -6.49
N VAL A 76 -8.47 -10.38 -5.59
CA VAL A 76 -7.55 -9.60 -4.78
C VAL A 76 -7.58 -10.10 -3.33
N LEU A 77 -6.40 -10.33 -2.76
CA LEU A 77 -6.21 -10.58 -1.33
C LEU A 77 -5.41 -9.44 -0.74
N PHE A 78 -5.81 -9.00 0.45
CA PHE A 78 -5.05 -8.07 1.26
C PHE A 78 -4.83 -8.70 2.63
N THR A 79 -3.59 -8.91 3.01
CA THR A 79 -3.24 -9.68 4.21
C THR A 79 -2.16 -9.00 5.02
N VAL A 80 -2.17 -9.27 6.32
CA VAL A 80 -1.17 -8.80 7.28
C VAL A 80 -0.70 -9.98 8.13
N GLU A 81 0.61 -10.08 8.30
CA GLU A 81 1.29 -11.08 9.11
C GLU A 81 1.92 -10.36 10.30
N ALA A 82 1.30 -10.49 11.47
CA ALA A 82 1.74 -9.92 12.74
C ALA A 82 1.88 -11.04 13.78
N ARG A 83 1.17 -10.97 14.92
CA ARG A 83 1.07 -12.09 15.87
C ARG A 83 0.40 -13.33 15.27
N GLY A 84 -0.43 -13.12 14.25
CA GLY A 84 -1.03 -14.14 13.41
C GLY A 84 -1.13 -13.63 11.97
N LYS A 85 -1.83 -14.40 11.12
CA LYS A 85 -2.11 -14.00 9.75
C LYS A 85 -3.59 -13.62 9.61
N TYR A 86 -3.84 -12.39 9.20
CA TYR A 86 -5.18 -11.84 9.09
C TYR A 86 -5.45 -11.35 7.67
N GLN A 87 -6.71 -11.46 7.25
CA GLN A 87 -7.18 -10.87 6.00
C GLN A 87 -7.81 -9.51 6.30
N LEU A 88 -7.33 -8.49 5.59
CA LEU A 88 -7.87 -7.13 5.60
C LEU A 88 -8.91 -6.97 4.48
N PRO A 89 -9.79 -5.95 4.55
CA PRO A 89 -10.71 -5.63 3.46
C PRO A 89 -9.93 -5.38 2.16
N PRO A 90 -10.08 -6.22 1.12
CA PRO A 90 -9.29 -6.06 -0.10
C PRO A 90 -9.77 -4.86 -0.92
N PRO A 91 -8.86 -4.14 -1.60
CA PRO A 91 -9.25 -3.16 -2.62
C PRO A 91 -9.87 -3.84 -3.85
N SER A 92 -10.51 -3.05 -4.70
CA SER A 92 -10.89 -3.52 -6.05
C SER A 92 -9.65 -3.84 -6.89
N VAL A 93 -9.81 -4.61 -7.96
CA VAL A 93 -8.72 -4.97 -8.88
C VAL A 93 -8.00 -3.72 -9.41
N GLN A 94 -8.77 -2.72 -9.82
CA GLN A 94 -8.25 -1.47 -10.39
C GLN A 94 -7.40 -0.70 -9.37
N VAL A 95 -7.86 -0.66 -8.11
CA VAL A 95 -7.12 -0.01 -7.03
C VAL A 95 -5.87 -0.82 -6.66
N ALA A 96 -5.95 -2.14 -6.64
CA ALA A 96 -4.79 -3.02 -6.41
C ALA A 96 -3.70 -2.83 -7.48
N ASP A 97 -4.09 -2.81 -8.76
CA ASP A 97 -3.18 -2.56 -9.88
C ASP A 97 -2.54 -1.18 -9.76
N ARG A 98 -3.31 -0.17 -9.33
CA ARG A 98 -2.79 1.18 -9.15
C ARG A 98 -1.81 1.28 -7.98
N ILE A 99 -2.08 0.62 -6.85
CA ILE A 99 -1.13 0.54 -5.73
C ILE A 99 0.20 -0.09 -6.17
N ILE A 100 0.14 -1.20 -6.91
CA ILE A 100 1.33 -1.89 -7.42
C ILE A 100 2.10 -0.98 -8.39
N SER A 101 1.40 -0.27 -9.28
CA SER A 101 2.01 0.70 -10.20
C SER A 101 2.70 1.85 -9.46
N ILE A 102 2.09 2.38 -8.40
CA ILE A 102 2.67 3.43 -7.56
C ILE A 102 3.90 2.90 -6.81
N ALA A 103 3.84 1.70 -6.24
CA ALA A 103 4.98 1.08 -5.56
C ALA A 103 6.18 0.88 -6.51
N ARG A 104 5.92 0.48 -7.77
CA ARG A 104 6.96 0.42 -8.82
C ARG A 104 7.53 1.78 -9.15
N ALA A 105 6.68 2.81 -9.27
CA ALA A 105 7.14 4.17 -9.54
C ALA A 105 8.03 4.73 -8.41
N ILE A 106 7.70 4.44 -7.14
CA ILE A 106 8.51 4.84 -5.98
C ILE A 106 9.88 4.13 -5.96
N THR A 107 9.91 2.85 -6.35
CA THR A 107 11.11 2.00 -6.21
C THR A 107 11.94 1.88 -7.49
N HIS A 108 11.42 2.33 -8.62
CA HIS A 108 12.00 2.10 -9.95
C HIS A 108 12.24 0.61 -10.29
N ILE A 109 11.43 -0.30 -9.71
CA ILE A 109 11.48 -1.73 -10.05
C ILE A 109 10.67 -1.97 -11.34
N ASP A 110 11.37 -2.01 -12.48
CA ASP A 110 10.76 -2.31 -13.80
C ASP A 110 10.69 -3.81 -14.12
N LYS A 111 11.51 -4.60 -13.46
CA LYS A 111 11.59 -6.06 -13.61
C LYS A 111 10.41 -6.76 -12.92
N ASP A 112 10.13 -7.99 -13.34
CA ASP A 112 9.03 -8.79 -12.79
C ASP A 112 9.17 -9.00 -11.27
N GLN A 113 10.41 -9.13 -10.78
CA GLN A 113 10.71 -9.31 -9.36
C GLN A 113 11.75 -8.29 -8.88
N GLY A 114 11.54 -7.74 -7.69
CA GLY A 114 12.47 -6.80 -7.07
C GLY A 114 12.18 -6.55 -5.60
N LYS A 115 13.18 -6.03 -4.90
CA LYS A 115 13.12 -5.60 -3.50
C LYS A 115 13.95 -4.35 -3.35
N GLU A 116 13.35 -3.27 -2.88
CA GLU A 116 14.06 -2.02 -2.61
C GLU A 116 13.70 -1.49 -1.22
N PRO A 117 14.68 -0.95 -0.46
CA PRO A 117 14.40 -0.24 0.78
C PRO A 117 13.69 1.08 0.47
N VAL A 118 12.69 1.43 1.28
CA VAL A 118 11.94 2.68 1.17
C VAL A 118 11.86 3.32 2.54
N SER A 119 12.48 4.50 2.66
CA SER A 119 12.46 5.31 3.86
C SER A 119 11.11 6.03 4.00
N MET A 120 10.37 5.76 5.06
CA MET A 120 9.10 6.40 5.34
C MET A 120 9.24 7.35 6.53
N GLY A 121 9.01 8.64 6.29
CA GLY A 121 8.72 9.58 7.38
C GLY A 121 7.31 9.33 7.91
N LEU A 122 7.18 9.16 9.23
CA LEU A 122 5.91 9.02 9.94
C LEU A 122 5.94 10.01 11.11
N ARG A 123 5.34 11.19 10.94
CA ARG A 123 5.53 12.35 11.83
C ARG A 123 7.02 12.67 12.09
N ASN A 124 7.46 12.47 13.33
CA ASN A 124 8.80 12.77 13.83
C ASN A 124 9.71 11.54 13.84
N ASP A 125 9.22 10.39 13.37
CA ASP A 125 9.97 9.15 13.32
C ASP A 125 10.23 8.73 11.87
N ARG A 126 11.24 7.88 11.67
CA ARG A 126 11.59 7.31 10.37
C ARG A 126 11.60 5.81 10.45
N MET A 127 10.86 5.17 9.55
CA MET A 127 10.82 3.73 9.40
C MET A 127 11.42 3.34 8.04
N GLU A 128 12.39 2.43 8.05
CA GLU A 128 12.85 1.78 6.82
C GLU A 128 11.98 0.56 6.54
N LEU A 129 11.26 0.58 5.42
CA LEU A 129 10.48 -0.54 4.93
C LEU A 129 11.19 -1.20 3.75
N ILE A 130 10.86 -2.46 3.44
CA ILE A 130 11.27 -3.08 2.18
C ILE A 130 10.04 -3.30 1.32
N PHE A 131 10.03 -2.70 0.14
CA PHE A 131 9.00 -2.94 -0.87
C PHE A 131 9.44 -4.10 -1.74
N GLN A 132 8.69 -5.19 -1.69
CA GLN A 132 8.90 -6.38 -2.50
C GLN A 132 7.79 -6.50 -3.54
N LEU A 133 8.18 -6.61 -4.80
CA LEU A 133 7.31 -6.82 -5.94
C LEU A 133 7.63 -8.17 -6.58
N ASP A 134 6.61 -8.94 -6.92
CA ASP A 134 6.75 -10.24 -7.60
C ASP A 134 5.59 -10.44 -8.58
N ARG A 135 5.92 -10.56 -9.87
CA ARG A 135 5.01 -10.94 -10.95
C ARG A 135 5.40 -12.32 -11.47
N LYS A 136 4.45 -13.27 -11.44
CA LYS A 136 4.66 -14.63 -11.96
C LYS A 136 3.37 -15.23 -12.49
N GLY A 137 3.41 -15.76 -13.71
CA GLY A 137 2.29 -16.55 -14.28
C GLY A 137 0.96 -15.79 -14.39
N GLY A 138 1.00 -14.47 -14.55
CA GLY A 138 -0.19 -13.60 -14.59
C GLY A 138 -0.76 -13.21 -13.22
N ALA A 139 -0.15 -13.68 -12.13
CA ALA A 139 -0.38 -13.14 -10.80
C ALA A 139 0.68 -12.07 -10.48
N GLU A 140 0.30 -11.09 -9.65
CA GLU A 140 1.20 -10.04 -9.19
C GLU A 140 0.98 -9.79 -7.71
N SER A 141 2.07 -9.61 -6.98
CA SER A 141 2.03 -9.30 -5.55
C SER A 141 2.92 -8.12 -5.23
N PHE A 142 2.43 -7.30 -4.32
CA PHE A 142 3.18 -6.27 -3.64
C PHE A 142 3.18 -6.57 -2.15
N SER A 143 4.34 -6.48 -1.53
CA SER A 143 4.54 -6.73 -0.11
C SER A 143 5.38 -5.63 0.51
N ILE A 144 4.94 -5.15 1.67
CA ILE A 144 5.67 -4.24 2.53
C ILE A 144 6.23 -5.09 3.68
N LEU A 145 7.55 -5.18 3.78
CA LEU A 145 8.21 -5.82 4.90
C LEU A 145 8.61 -4.77 5.91
N PHE A 146 8.29 -5.02 7.16
CA PHE A 146 8.57 -4.14 8.28
C PHE A 146 9.82 -4.65 9.02
N PRO A 147 10.58 -3.75 9.67
CA PRO A 147 11.72 -4.14 10.48
C PRO A 147 11.26 -4.99 11.68
N GLU A 148 12.10 -5.94 12.09
CA GLU A 148 11.89 -6.65 13.34
C GLU A 148 12.13 -5.69 14.51
N LEU A 149 11.15 -5.58 15.42
CA LEU A 149 11.18 -4.71 16.62
C LEU A 149 11.58 -5.49 17.87
#